data_AF-A0A438B6X4-F1
#
_entry.id   AF-A0A438B6X4-F1
#
_cell.length_a   1.000
_cell.length_b   1.000
_cell.length_c   1.000
_cell.angle_alpha   90.00
_cell.angle_beta   90.00
_cell.angle_gamma   90.00
#
_symmetry.space_group_name_H-M   'P 1'
#
loop_
_entity.id
_entity.type
_entity.pdbx_description
1 polymer ?
#
loop_
_entity_poly.entity_id
_entity_poly.type
_entity_poly.pdbx_seq_one_letter_code
_entity_poly.pdbx_strand_id
1 'polypeptide(L)'
;MVEGQGWGALGVAVDAGDLYLEPGVARRCAQRCADLASELRGLRESAYRLRRVDGFGALPSGLALKAKFEGKADGGEYSLVQALSDHIDEVEQMQALFEKIDARYSATDDGTASKFGVIEHG
;
A
#
# COMPACT_ATOMS: atom_id res chain seq x y z
N MET A 1 -15.05 8.67 -5.19
CA MET A 1 -14.52 7.31 -5.45
C MET A 1 -13.49 7.47 -6.53
N VAL A 2 -12.20 7.42 -6.19
CA VAL A 2 -11.14 7.39 -7.20
C VAL A 2 -11.08 5.94 -7.67
N GLU A 3 -11.68 5.68 -8.83
CA GLU A 3 -11.74 4.37 -9.45
C GLU A 3 -10.33 3.96 -9.90
N GLY A 4 -9.75 2.94 -9.24
CA GLY A 4 -9.03 1.78 -9.79
C GLY A 4 -8.10 1.87 -11.02
N GLN A 5 -7.68 3.05 -11.48
CA GLN A 5 -6.84 3.22 -12.68
C GLN A 5 -5.41 3.68 -12.35
N GLY A 6 -5.00 3.72 -11.08
CA GLY A 6 -3.76 4.37 -10.64
C GLY A 6 -2.48 3.58 -10.91
N TRP A 7 -2.29 2.45 -10.24
CA TRP A 7 -0.95 1.81 -10.16
C TRP A 7 -0.71 0.74 -11.23
N GLY A 8 -1.73 -0.05 -11.57
CA GLY A 8 -1.62 -1.07 -12.61
C GLY A 8 -1.30 -0.50 -13.99
N ALA A 9 -1.95 0.62 -14.36
CA ALA A 9 -1.69 1.32 -15.61
C ALA A 9 -0.27 1.91 -15.66
N LEU A 10 0.21 2.48 -14.55
CA LEU A 10 1.60 2.92 -14.44
C LEU A 10 2.58 1.75 -14.56
N GLY A 11 2.21 0.57 -14.04
CA GLY A 11 2.99 -0.66 -14.22
C GLY A 11 3.22 -1.03 -15.69
N VAL A 12 2.26 -0.76 -16.58
CA VAL A 12 2.42 -0.98 -18.03
C VAL A 12 3.38 0.05 -18.63
N ALA A 13 3.32 1.31 -18.20
CA ALA A 13 4.26 2.35 -18.62
C ALA A 13 5.71 2.03 -18.19
N VAL A 14 5.89 1.44 -17.00
CA VAL A 14 7.18 0.89 -16.57
C VAL A 14 7.62 -0.23 -17.51
N ASP A 15 6.73 -1.16 -17.88
CA ASP A 15 7.07 -2.24 -18.83
C ASP A 15 7.44 -1.75 -20.23
N ALA A 16 6.84 -0.65 -20.68
CA ALA A 16 7.20 0.01 -21.93
C ALA A 16 8.53 0.77 -21.83
N GLY A 17 8.95 1.16 -20.62
CA GLY A 17 10.13 2.00 -20.38
C GLY A 17 9.83 3.51 -20.46
N ASP A 18 8.55 3.87 -20.58
CA ASP A 18 8.07 5.26 -20.63
C ASP A 18 8.04 5.90 -19.23
N LEU A 19 8.10 5.08 -18.17
CA LEU A 19 8.18 5.53 -16.79
C LEU A 19 9.43 4.95 -16.11
N TYR A 20 10.30 5.84 -15.65
CA TYR A 20 11.50 5.51 -14.88
C TYR A 20 11.71 6.54 -13.77
N LEU A 21 12.54 6.18 -12.80
CA LEU A 21 12.98 7.06 -11.72
C LEU A 21 14.50 7.01 -11.62
N GLU A 22 15.06 8.04 -10.99
CA GLU A 22 16.49 8.11 -10.72
C GLU A 22 16.97 6.93 -9.84
N PRO A 23 18.25 6.54 -9.96
CA PRO A 23 18.78 5.37 -9.29
C PRO A 23 18.58 5.44 -7.78
N GLY A 24 18.02 4.38 -7.20
CA GLY A 24 17.75 4.28 -5.77
C GLY A 24 16.62 5.17 -5.25
N VAL A 25 16.00 6.04 -6.06
CA VAL A 25 14.75 6.73 -5.67
C VAL A 25 13.62 5.71 -5.54
N ALA A 26 13.46 4.83 -6.54
CA ALA A 26 12.43 3.80 -6.55
C ALA A 26 12.50 2.90 -5.31
N ARG A 27 13.68 2.35 -4.99
CA ARG A 27 13.92 1.60 -3.75
C ARG A 27 13.58 2.37 -2.47
N ARG A 28 13.93 3.66 -2.38
CA ARG A 28 13.55 4.48 -1.21
C ARG A 28 12.04 4.67 -1.11
N CYS A 29 11.35 4.90 -2.23
CA CYS A 29 9.90 4.99 -2.26
C CYS A 29 9.23 3.68 -1.85
N ALA A 30 9.69 2.54 -2.37
CA ALA A 30 9.21 1.22 -1.96
C ALA A 30 9.36 0.99 -0.45
N GLN A 31 10.52 1.34 0.13
CA GLN A 31 10.73 1.25 1.57
C GLN A 31 9.75 2.13 2.36
N ARG A 32 9.48 3.36 1.91
CA ARG A 32 8.50 4.24 2.57
C ARG A 32 7.07 3.70 2.49
N CYS A 33 6.69 3.08 1.37
CA CYS A 33 5.41 2.39 1.26
C CYS A 33 5.33 1.22 2.25
N ALA A 34 6.40 0.43 2.39
CA ALA A 34 6.45 -0.66 3.38
C ALA A 34 6.31 -0.17 4.82
N ASP A 35 7.02 0.93 5.17
CA ASP A 35 6.92 1.58 6.48
C ASP A 35 5.48 2.04 6.76
N LEU A 36 4.87 2.75 5.80
CA LEU A 36 3.50 3.24 5.91
C LEU A 36 2.48 2.10 6.03
N ALA A 37 2.60 1.05 5.22
CA ALA A 37 1.72 -0.12 5.31
C ALA A 37 1.83 -0.80 6.70
N SER A 38 3.03 -0.82 7.29
CA SER A 38 3.24 -1.32 8.65
C SER A 38 2.52 -0.46 9.71
N GLU A 39 2.60 0.87 9.61
CA GLU A 39 1.87 1.78 10.50
C GLU A 39 0.35 1.61 10.37
N LEU A 40 -0.16 1.52 9.14
CA LEU A 40 -1.58 1.31 8.87
C LEU A 40 -2.08 -0.03 9.41
N ARG A 41 -1.28 -1.10 9.31
CA ARG A 41 -1.58 -2.38 9.98
C ARG A 41 -1.69 -2.22 11.49
N GLY A 42 -0.78 -1.47 12.11
CA GLY A 42 -0.85 -1.17 13.55
C GLY A 42 -2.12 -0.40 13.95
N LEU A 43 -2.54 0.56 13.13
CA LEU A 43 -3.81 1.27 13.31
C LEU A 43 -5.01 0.35 13.11
N ARG A 44 -4.98 -0.54 12.12
CA ARG A 44 -6.06 -1.50 11.85
C ARG A 44 -6.27 -2.45 13.02
N GLU A 45 -5.19 -2.99 13.58
CA GLU A 45 -5.28 -3.83 14.79
C GLU A 45 -5.84 -3.04 15.98
N SER A 46 -5.52 -1.76 16.08
CA SER A 46 -6.06 -0.88 17.12
C SER A 46 -7.55 -0.59 16.92
N ALA A 47 -7.98 -0.37 15.68
CA ALA A 47 -9.38 -0.24 15.32
C ALA A 47 -10.16 -1.54 15.60
N TYR A 48 -9.58 -2.69 15.28
CA TYR A 48 -10.20 -3.99 15.52
C TYR A 48 -10.49 -4.22 17.01
N ARG A 49 -9.63 -3.74 17.92
CA ARG A 49 -9.91 -3.84 19.37
C ARG A 49 -11.14 -3.03 19.80
N LEU A 50 -11.55 -2.01 19.04
CA LEU A 50 -12.75 -1.22 19.30
C LEU A 50 -14.05 -1.91 18.87
N ARG A 51 -13.99 -3.08 18.22
CA ARG A 51 -15.19 -3.88 17.88
C ARG A 51 -15.95 -4.40 19.10
N ARG A 52 -15.33 -4.30 20.29
CA ARG A 52 -15.98 -4.54 21.57
C ARG A 52 -15.81 -3.32 22.46
N VAL A 53 -16.92 -2.67 22.76
CA VAL A 53 -16.96 -1.55 23.70
C VAL A 53 -17.98 -1.81 24.80
N ASP A 54 -17.61 -1.44 26.02
CA ASP A 54 -18.46 -1.55 27.20
C ASP A 54 -18.66 -0.15 27.82
N GLY A 55 -19.50 -0.05 28.85
CA GLY A 55 -19.74 1.22 29.58
C GLY A 55 -21.00 1.99 29.19
N PHE A 56 -21.80 1.48 28.24
CA PHE A 56 -23.07 2.12 27.84
C PHE A 56 -24.29 1.72 28.71
N GLY A 57 -24.12 0.80 29.66
CA GLY A 57 -25.21 0.29 30.50
C GLY A 57 -26.12 -0.73 29.80
N ALA A 58 -27.15 -1.20 30.51
CA ALA A 58 -28.04 -2.29 30.06
C ALA A 58 -29.42 -1.82 29.54
N LEU A 59 -29.68 -0.50 29.56
CA LEU A 59 -30.91 0.06 28.98
C LEU A 59 -30.89 -0.13 27.45
N PRO A 60 -32.06 -0.21 26.78
CA PRO A 60 -32.12 -0.38 25.32
C PRO A 60 -31.31 0.65 24.53
N SER A 61 -31.27 1.91 25.00
CA SER A 61 -30.46 2.98 24.40
C SER A 61 -28.96 2.71 24.52
N GLY A 62 -28.51 2.15 25.64
CA GLY A 62 -27.12 1.77 25.87
C GLY A 62 -26.68 0.65 24.94
N LEU A 63 -27.52 -0.38 24.79
CA LEU A 63 -27.28 -1.48 23.84
C LEU A 63 -27.21 -0.98 22.39
N ALA A 64 -28.09 -0.04 22.02
CA ALA A 64 -28.08 0.57 20.69
C ALA A 64 -26.82 1.41 20.42
N LEU A 65 -26.32 2.16 21.42
CA LEU A 65 -25.07 2.90 21.30
C LEU A 65 -23.87 1.95 21.16
N LYS A 66 -23.81 0.90 21.99
CA LYS A 66 -22.79 -0.15 21.88
C LYS A 66 -22.71 -0.70 20.46
N ALA A 67 -23.84 -1.18 19.92
CA ALA A 67 -23.89 -1.74 18.57
C ALA A 67 -23.43 -0.74 17.49
N LYS A 68 -23.78 0.56 17.62
CA LYS A 68 -23.34 1.59 16.68
C LYS A 68 -21.83 1.82 16.71
N PHE A 69 -21.23 1.89 17.90
CA PHE A 69 -19.79 2.11 18.04
C PHE A 69 -18.98 0.87 17.64
N GLU A 70 -19.44 -0.32 18.01
CA GLU A 70 -18.84 -1.58 17.55
C GLU A 70 -18.86 -1.65 16.03
N GLY A 71 -20.00 -1.34 15.39
CA GLY A 71 -20.13 -1.32 13.93
C GLY A 71 -19.24 -0.28 13.23
N LYS A 72 -19.01 0.90 13.85
CA LYS A 72 -18.06 1.90 13.33
C LYS A 72 -16.62 1.39 13.33
N ALA A 73 -16.26 0.56 14.30
CA ALA A 73 -14.94 -0.04 14.39
C ALA A 73 -14.79 -1.19 13.37
N ASP A 74 -15.71 -2.15 13.41
CA ASP A 74 -15.68 -3.37 12.60
C ASP A 74 -17.09 -3.92 12.34
N GLY A 75 -17.29 -4.58 11.19
CA GLY A 75 -18.56 -5.24 10.84
C GLY A 75 -19.76 -4.33 10.48
N GLY A 76 -19.64 -3.00 10.59
CA GLY A 76 -20.62 -2.04 10.07
C GLY A 76 -20.33 -1.60 8.63
N GLU A 77 -21.23 -0.76 8.09
CA GLU A 77 -21.04 -0.14 6.77
C GLU A 77 -19.78 0.73 6.75
N TYR A 78 -18.84 0.39 5.86
CA TYR A 78 -17.54 1.05 5.72
C TYR A 78 -16.86 1.36 7.07
N SER A 79 -16.65 0.30 7.84
CA SER A 79 -16.01 0.37 9.15
C SER A 79 -14.58 0.91 9.06
N LEU A 80 -14.03 1.38 10.19
CA LEU A 80 -12.64 1.83 10.25
C LEU A 80 -11.65 0.71 9.86
N VAL A 81 -11.94 -0.54 10.22
CA VAL A 81 -11.15 -1.70 9.78
C VAL A 81 -11.16 -1.86 8.26
N GLN A 82 -12.32 -1.68 7.61
CA GLN A 82 -12.41 -1.75 6.15
C GLN A 82 -11.63 -0.61 5.50
N ALA A 83 -11.83 0.63 5.94
CA ALA A 83 -11.15 1.80 5.39
C ALA A 83 -9.62 1.69 5.49
N LEU A 84 -9.10 1.18 6.62
CA LEU A 84 -7.67 0.95 6.80
C LEU A 84 -7.16 -0.19 5.92
N SER A 85 -7.97 -1.22 5.68
CA SER A 85 -7.58 -2.33 4.78
C SER A 85 -7.48 -1.86 3.33
N ASP A 86 -8.46 -1.11 2.84
CA ASP A 86 -8.42 -0.53 1.50
C ASP A 86 -7.19 0.37 1.30
N HIS A 87 -6.82 1.13 2.33
CA HIS A 87 -5.66 2.02 2.25
C HIS A 87 -4.34 1.24 2.29
N ILE A 88 -4.27 0.13 3.05
CA ILE A 88 -3.11 -0.79 2.99
C ILE A 88 -2.96 -1.35 1.58
N ASP A 89 -4.05 -1.82 0.97
CA ASP A 89 -4.02 -2.39 -0.38
C ASP A 89 -3.54 -1.37 -1.43
N GLU A 90 -3.94 -0.10 -1.31
CA GLU A 90 -3.46 0.99 -2.15
C GLU A 90 -1.94 1.21 -1.98
N VAL A 91 -1.45 1.27 -0.74
CA VAL A 91 -0.02 1.47 -0.44
C VAL A 91 0.83 0.28 -0.87
N GLU A 92 0.31 -0.94 -0.79
CA GLU A 92 1.00 -2.13 -1.29
C GLU A 92 1.08 -2.16 -2.82
N GLN A 93 0.05 -1.68 -3.52
CA GLN A 93 0.11 -1.49 -4.98
C GLN A 93 1.16 -0.43 -5.37
N MET A 94 1.26 0.66 -4.61
CA MET A 94 2.32 1.66 -4.78
C MET A 94 3.71 1.05 -4.60
N GLN A 95 3.90 0.27 -3.54
CA GLN A 95 5.15 -0.41 -3.25
C GLN A 95 5.58 -1.29 -4.44
N ALA A 96 4.68 -2.14 -4.92
CA ALA A 96 4.94 -3.04 -6.04
C ALA A 96 5.35 -2.29 -7.32
N LEU A 97 4.75 -1.12 -7.60
CA LEU A 97 5.16 -0.29 -8.73
C LEU A 97 6.60 0.20 -8.56
N PHE A 98 6.97 0.72 -7.39
CA PHE A 98 8.32 1.21 -7.16
C PHE A 98 9.37 0.10 -7.21
N GLU A 99 9.07 -1.08 -6.66
CA GLU A 99 9.94 -2.26 -6.79
C GLU A 99 10.13 -2.65 -8.26
N LYS A 100 9.07 -2.57 -9.07
CA LYS A 100 9.14 -2.83 -10.51
C LYS A 100 10.04 -1.83 -11.26
N ILE A 101 9.96 -0.54 -10.91
CA ILE A 101 10.84 0.50 -11.47
C ILE A 101 12.31 0.21 -11.14
N ASP A 102 12.60 -0.13 -9.88
CA ASP A 102 13.97 -0.42 -9.41
C ASP A 102 14.56 -1.67 -10.09
N ALA A 103 13.74 -2.72 -10.26
CA ALA A 103 14.14 -3.94 -10.96
C ALA A 103 14.47 -3.70 -12.44
N ARG A 104 13.66 -2.89 -13.13
CA ARG A 104 13.89 -2.54 -14.54
C ARG A 104 15.15 -1.71 -14.73
N TYR A 105 15.41 -0.77 -13.82
CA TYR A 105 16.65 0.01 -13.84
C TYR A 105 17.87 -0.91 -13.73
N SER A 106 17.89 -1.81 -12.73
CA SER A 106 19.00 -2.75 -12.52
C SER A 106 19.27 -3.63 -13.74
N ALA A 107 18.21 -4.15 -14.38
CA ALA A 107 18.34 -4.96 -15.59
C ALA A 107 18.88 -4.18 -16.80
N THR A 108 18.56 -2.89 -16.91
CA THR A 108 19.02 -2.02 -18.01
C THR A 108 20.49 -1.63 -17.83
N ASP A 109 20.90 -1.34 -16.58
CA ASP A 109 22.29 -0.99 -16.23
C ASP A 109 23.24 -2.18 -16.45
N ASP A 110 22.88 -3.37 -15.94
CA ASP A 110 23.66 -4.62 -16.14
C ASP A 110 23.82 -4.96 -17.64
N GLY A 111 22.75 -4.80 -18.41
CA GLY A 111 22.75 -5.03 -19.86
C GLY A 111 23.59 -4.01 -20.63
N THR A 112 23.70 -2.78 -20.13
CA THR A 112 24.53 -1.71 -20.72
C THR A 112 26.00 -1.94 -20.40
N ALA A 113 26.35 -2.17 -19.13
CA ALA A 113 27.71 -2.47 -18.71
C ALA A 113 28.29 -3.70 -19.45
N SER A 114 27.49 -4.74 -19.63
CA SER A 114 27.90 -5.96 -20.36
C SER A 114 28.17 -5.70 -21.85
N LYS A 115 27.41 -4.80 -22.50
CA LYS A 115 27.61 -4.45 -23.92
C LYS A 115 28.87 -3.61 -24.13
N PHE A 116 29.17 -2.69 -23.22
CA PHE A 116 30.36 -1.83 -23.33
C PHE A 116 31.65 -2.51 -22.87
N GLY A 117 31.60 -3.46 -21.93
CA GLY A 117 32.76 -4.26 -21.54
C GLY A 117 33.27 -5.19 -22.65
N VAL A 118 32.42 -5.55 -23.62
CA VAL A 118 32.80 -6.42 -24.75
C VAL A 118 33.51 -5.67 -25.87
N ILE A 119 33.27 -4.35 -26.03
CA ILE A 119 33.93 -3.53 -27.07
C ILE A 119 35.29 -2.96 -26.64
N GLU A 120 35.64 -2.97 -25.34
CA GLU A 120 36.96 -2.52 -24.88
C GLU A 120 38.05 -3.61 -25.00
N HIS A 121 37.67 -4.87 -25.27
CA HIS A 121 38.59 -6.01 -25.36
C HIS A 121 38.73 -6.62 -26.77
N GLY A 122 38.31 -5.93 -27.83
CA GLY A 122 38.51 -6.33 -29.24
C GLY A 122 39.36 -5.33 -30.01
#